data_AF-A0A7C7UQD1-F1
#
_entry.id   AF-A0A7C7UQD1-F1
#
_cell.length_a   1.000
_cell.length_b   1.000
_cell.length_c   1.000
_cell.angle_alpha   90.00
_cell.angle_beta   90.00
_cell.angle_gamma   90.00
#
_symmetry.space_group_name_H-M   'P 1'
#
loop_
_entity.id
_entity.type
_entity.pdbx_description
1 polymer ?
#
loop_
_entity_poly.entity_id
_entity_poly.type
_entity_poly.pdbx_seq_one_letter_code
_entity_poly.pdbx_strand_id
1 'polypeptide(L)'
;YQLPGIYRVIDWHRAVREFFSTKGEGGQWETNFVHADESETSLGLYLFPEMVKMEYAVDTEGVSFLPDGHLDKSVDPFRRPCRWSEGEGHAAIEIAGTPEGVVCKPTLGDPHKAKRPLAAIVRYLTLLIDEILEAFPPGTVPPTEMVTLRSEEEMKPYLKEPMSPGWKTVYGLPKIGQQ
;
A
#
# COMPACT_ATOMS: atom_id res chain seq x y z
N TYR A 1 21.74 0.91 -0.56
CA TYR A 1 21.31 -0.35 0.07
C TYR A 1 22.54 -1.08 0.60
N GLN A 2 22.59 -1.31 1.92
CA GLN A 2 23.78 -1.86 2.59
C GLN A 2 23.72 -3.38 2.76
N LEU A 3 22.52 -3.95 2.64
CA LEU A 3 22.27 -5.39 2.71
C LEU A 3 21.61 -5.83 1.39
N PRO A 4 21.99 -7.01 0.86
CA PRO A 4 21.27 -7.60 -0.25
C PRO A 4 19.88 -8.07 0.20
N GLY A 5 18.86 -7.70 -0.57
CA GLY A 5 17.48 -8.06 -0.27
C GLY A 5 16.49 -7.36 -1.20
N ILE A 6 15.24 -7.85 -1.18
CA ILE A 6 14.11 -7.20 -1.84
C ILE A 6 13.33 -6.43 -0.78
N TYR A 7 13.32 -5.11 -0.91
CA TYR A 7 12.59 -4.21 -0.02
C TYR A 7 11.53 -3.47 -0.82
N ARG A 8 10.26 -3.75 -0.54
CA ARG A 8 9.14 -3.21 -1.32
C ARG A 8 7.98 -2.82 -0.42
N VAL A 9 7.35 -1.69 -0.76
CA VAL A 9 6.06 -1.25 -0.22
C VAL A 9 4.99 -1.51 -1.27
N ILE A 10 3.85 -2.03 -0.83
CA ILE A 10 2.70 -2.31 -1.69
C ILE A 10 1.45 -1.80 -0.99
N ASP A 11 0.78 -0.86 -1.65
CA ASP A 11 -0.60 -0.50 -1.33
C ASP A 11 -1.50 -1.54 -1.97
N TRP A 12 -2.12 -2.38 -1.13
CA TRP A 12 -2.91 -3.53 -1.57
C TRP A 12 -4.03 -3.13 -2.54
N HIS A 13 -4.67 -1.98 -2.30
CA HIS A 13 -5.76 -1.46 -3.12
C HIS A 13 -5.24 -0.98 -4.49
N ARG A 14 -4.05 -0.36 -4.53
CA ARG A 14 -3.45 0.11 -5.78
C ARG A 14 -2.95 -1.04 -6.65
N ALA A 15 -2.48 -2.13 -6.03
CA ALA A 15 -2.01 -3.32 -6.77
C ALA A 15 -3.09 -3.92 -7.69
N VAL A 16 -4.36 -3.63 -7.43
CA VAL A 16 -5.52 -4.12 -8.20
C VAL A 16 -6.51 -3.00 -8.54
N ARG A 17 -6.03 -1.76 -8.75
CA ARG A 17 -6.85 -0.55 -8.88
C ARG A 17 -8.02 -0.67 -9.87
N GLU A 18 -7.88 -1.47 -10.93
CA GLU A 18 -8.91 -1.68 -11.95
C GLU A 18 -10.20 -2.32 -11.37
N PHE A 19 -10.10 -3.01 -10.22
CA PHE A 19 -11.26 -3.55 -9.51
C PHE A 19 -12.02 -2.49 -8.72
N PHE A 20 -11.47 -1.28 -8.57
CA PHE A 20 -12.05 -0.15 -7.86
C PHE A 20 -12.54 0.97 -8.79
N SER A 21 -12.61 0.72 -10.11
CA SER A 21 -13.14 1.69 -11.07
C SER A 21 -14.60 2.04 -10.80
N THR A 22 -14.92 3.31 -10.94
CA THR A 22 -16.30 3.78 -10.79
C THR A 22 -17.18 3.35 -11.96
N LYS A 23 -18.50 3.43 -11.82
CA LYS A 23 -19.46 3.18 -12.91
C LYS A 23 -19.20 4.03 -14.15
N GLY A 24 -18.77 5.29 -13.96
CA GLY A 24 -18.39 6.17 -15.06
C GLY A 24 -17.18 5.67 -15.87
N GLU A 25 -16.35 4.83 -15.26
CA GLU A 25 -15.19 4.20 -15.86
C GLU A 25 -15.42 2.71 -16.20
N GLY A 26 -16.67 2.25 -16.15
CA GLY A 26 -17.05 0.87 -16.47
C GLY A 26 -16.92 -0.14 -15.33
N GLY A 27 -16.67 0.31 -14.10
CA GLY A 27 -16.70 -0.53 -12.91
C GLY A 27 -18.06 -0.53 -12.19
N GLN A 28 -18.06 -0.93 -10.91
CA GLN A 28 -19.28 -1.15 -10.12
C GLN A 28 -19.45 -0.17 -8.94
N TRP A 29 -18.44 0.68 -8.69
CA TRP A 29 -18.40 1.61 -7.57
C TRP A 29 -19.07 2.94 -7.93
N GLU A 30 -19.78 3.56 -7.00
CA GLU A 30 -20.37 4.88 -7.21
C GLU A 30 -19.31 5.97 -7.06
N THR A 31 -18.37 5.79 -6.12
CA THR A 31 -17.32 6.78 -5.80
C THR A 31 -15.92 6.21 -5.99
N ASN A 32 -14.94 7.10 -6.19
CA ASN A 32 -13.54 6.69 -6.25
C ASN A 32 -13.06 6.18 -4.88
N PHE A 33 -12.15 5.21 -4.88
CA PHE A 33 -11.47 4.76 -3.67
C PHE A 33 -10.69 5.91 -3.04
N VAL A 34 -11.07 6.30 -1.82
CA VAL A 34 -10.39 7.31 -0.99
C VAL A 34 -10.19 6.82 0.45
N HIS A 35 -10.81 7.43 1.48
CA HIS A 35 -10.63 7.05 2.89
C HIS A 35 -11.98 6.83 3.58
N ALA A 36 -12.14 5.65 4.19
CA ALA A 36 -13.39 5.16 4.77
C ALA A 36 -14.59 5.32 3.82
N ASP A 37 -14.34 5.16 2.52
CA ASP A 37 -15.31 5.38 1.46
C ASP A 37 -16.21 4.15 1.25
N GLU A 38 -16.97 4.16 0.15
CA GLU A 38 -17.73 3.01 -0.31
C GLU A 38 -16.87 1.74 -0.37
N SER A 39 -15.63 1.83 -0.87
CA SER A 39 -14.71 0.71 -1.09
C SER A 39 -14.19 0.11 0.21
N GLU A 40 -13.61 0.92 1.09
CA GLU A 40 -13.10 0.47 2.38
C GLU A 40 -14.22 -0.04 3.29
N THR A 41 -15.37 0.65 3.30
CA THR A 41 -16.53 0.22 4.07
C THR A 41 -17.08 -1.11 3.58
N SER A 42 -17.13 -1.33 2.25
CA SER A 42 -17.55 -2.60 1.66
C SER A 42 -16.63 -3.76 2.05
N LEU A 43 -15.32 -3.54 2.06
CA LEU A 43 -14.34 -4.53 2.52
C LEU A 43 -14.49 -4.81 4.01
N GLY A 44 -14.67 -3.77 4.83
CA GLY A 44 -14.92 -3.90 6.26
C GLY A 44 -16.19 -4.70 6.56
N LEU A 45 -17.29 -4.41 5.87
CA LEU A 45 -18.55 -5.17 6.00
C LEU A 45 -18.41 -6.63 5.58
N TYR A 46 -17.56 -6.93 4.59
CA TYR A 46 -17.35 -8.29 4.13
C TYR A 46 -16.47 -9.12 5.08
N LEU A 47 -15.41 -8.50 5.62
CA LEU A 47 -14.40 -9.18 6.44
C LEU A 47 -14.73 -9.17 7.94
N PHE A 48 -15.30 -8.08 8.44
CA PHE A 48 -15.52 -7.80 9.86
C PHE A 48 -16.91 -7.17 10.09
N PRO A 49 -18.01 -7.84 9.67
CA PRO A 49 -19.36 -7.28 9.70
C PRO A 49 -19.80 -6.83 11.10
N GLU A 50 -19.27 -7.43 12.16
CA GLU A 50 -19.56 -7.07 13.54
C GLU A 50 -18.93 -5.75 13.97
N MET A 51 -17.85 -5.32 13.31
CA MET A 51 -17.08 -4.11 13.62
C MET A 51 -17.57 -2.88 12.85
N VAL A 52 -18.20 -3.06 11.69
CA VAL A 52 -18.71 -1.95 10.87
C VAL A 52 -20.17 -1.65 11.18
N LYS A 53 -20.40 -0.62 12.00
CA LYS A 53 -21.75 -0.19 12.43
C LYS A 53 -22.32 0.85 11.47
N MET A 54 -23.01 0.38 10.43
CA MET A 54 -23.58 1.24 9.38
C MET A 54 -24.60 2.27 9.87
N GLU A 55 -25.20 2.07 11.05
CA GLU A 55 -26.08 3.08 11.68
C GLU A 55 -25.36 4.38 12.05
N TYR A 56 -24.03 4.37 12.11
CA TYR A 56 -23.18 5.54 12.37
C TYR A 56 -22.44 6.05 11.13
N ALA A 57 -22.69 5.46 9.95
CA ALA A 57 -22.02 5.89 8.72
C ALA A 57 -22.50 7.29 8.31
N VAL A 58 -21.55 8.18 8.03
CA VAL A 58 -21.81 9.56 7.60
C VAL A 58 -21.05 9.82 6.31
N ASP A 59 -21.75 10.35 5.31
CA ASP A 59 -21.14 10.80 4.07
C ASP A 59 -20.52 12.20 4.24
N THR A 60 -19.33 12.37 3.69
CA THR A 60 -18.59 13.64 3.72
C THR A 60 -18.01 13.96 2.35
N GLU A 61 -17.49 15.17 2.19
CA GLU A 61 -16.72 15.58 1.02
C GLU A 61 -15.44 16.28 1.46
N GLY A 62 -14.30 15.91 0.87
CA GLY A 62 -13.02 16.52 1.20
C GLY A 62 -12.95 17.98 0.75
N VAL A 63 -12.35 18.84 1.57
CA VAL A 63 -12.15 20.26 1.26
C VAL A 63 -10.82 20.46 0.54
N SER A 64 -10.86 20.75 -0.77
CA SER A 64 -9.67 21.07 -1.57
C SER A 64 -9.51 22.58 -1.78
N PHE A 65 -8.29 23.09 -1.72
CA PHE A 65 -7.97 24.49 -2.02
C PHE A 65 -7.54 24.71 -3.48
N LEU A 66 -7.23 23.62 -4.19
CA LEU A 66 -6.84 23.63 -5.60
C LEU A 66 -7.85 22.84 -6.46
N PRO A 67 -7.89 23.10 -7.78
CA PRO A 67 -8.67 22.28 -8.71
C PRO A 67 -8.25 20.80 -8.70
N ASP A 68 -9.19 19.91 -8.98
CA ASP A 68 -8.93 18.48 -9.14
C ASP A 68 -8.10 18.20 -10.42
N GLY A 69 -7.42 17.05 -10.48
CA GLY A 69 -6.67 16.62 -11.67
C GLY A 69 -5.15 16.70 -11.55
N HIS A 70 -4.63 17.44 -10.57
CA HIS A 70 -3.18 17.49 -10.29
C HIS A 70 -2.69 16.26 -9.53
N LEU A 71 -3.42 15.87 -8.49
CA LEU A 71 -3.15 14.67 -7.70
C LEU A 71 -4.18 13.58 -8.04
N ASP A 72 -3.72 12.33 -8.04
CA ASP A 72 -4.56 11.16 -8.18
C ASP A 72 -5.38 10.86 -6.91
N LYS A 73 -6.21 9.81 -6.96
CA LYS A 73 -6.94 9.27 -5.80
C LYS A 73 -6.17 8.09 -5.20
N SER A 74 -6.65 7.51 -4.10
CA SER A 74 -5.89 6.54 -3.30
C SER A 74 -5.38 5.31 -4.07
N VAL A 75 -6.08 4.90 -5.14
CA VAL A 75 -5.69 3.76 -6.00
C VAL A 75 -4.97 4.16 -7.28
N ASP A 76 -4.61 5.44 -7.45
CA ASP A 76 -4.08 6.03 -8.69
C ASP A 76 -4.88 5.63 -9.95
N PRO A 77 -6.23 5.78 -9.97
CA PRO A 77 -7.06 5.31 -11.08
C PRO A 77 -6.86 6.10 -12.37
N PHE A 78 -6.46 7.37 -12.28
CA PHE A 78 -6.51 8.30 -13.41
C PHE A 78 -5.17 8.50 -14.13
N ARG A 79 -4.07 7.99 -13.58
CA ARG A 79 -2.70 8.22 -14.07
C ARG A 79 -2.38 9.73 -14.15
N ARG A 80 -2.79 10.47 -13.11
CA ARG A 80 -2.55 11.91 -13.01
C ARG A 80 -1.05 12.20 -12.74
N PRO A 81 -0.61 13.47 -12.93
CA PRO A 81 0.80 13.83 -12.83
C PRO A 81 1.46 13.48 -11.49
N CYS A 82 0.71 13.56 -10.38
CA CYS A 82 1.18 13.23 -9.04
C CYS A 82 0.25 12.21 -8.38
N ARG A 83 0.79 11.36 -7.50
CA ARG A 83 -0.01 10.50 -6.61
C ARG A 83 -0.72 11.34 -5.57
N TRP A 84 -1.78 10.78 -4.98
CA TRP A 84 -2.52 11.43 -3.89
C TRP A 84 -1.62 11.81 -2.71
N SER A 85 -0.59 11.01 -2.41
CA SER A 85 0.27 11.14 -1.25
C SER A 85 1.49 12.05 -1.46
N GLU A 86 1.62 12.69 -2.62
CA GLU A 86 2.81 13.49 -3.00
C GLU A 86 2.68 14.98 -2.69
N GLY A 87 1.63 15.39 -1.96
CA GLY A 87 1.43 16.78 -1.56
C GLY A 87 0.78 16.93 -0.19
N GLU A 88 1.06 18.04 0.47
CA GLU A 88 0.44 18.45 1.73
C GLU A 88 0.06 19.94 1.64
N GLY A 89 -1.00 20.36 2.33
CA GLY A 89 -1.44 21.78 2.38
C GLY A 89 -2.24 22.27 1.16
N HIS A 90 -2.52 21.41 0.18
CA HIS A 90 -3.39 21.71 -0.96
C HIS A 90 -4.88 21.36 -0.72
N ALA A 91 -5.16 20.70 0.40
CA ALA A 91 -6.47 20.36 0.92
C ALA A 91 -6.45 20.54 2.45
N ALA A 92 -7.63 20.64 3.07
CA ALA A 92 -7.73 20.67 4.52
C ALA A 92 -7.30 19.33 5.12
N ILE A 93 -6.59 19.38 6.26
CA ILE A 93 -6.35 18.18 7.07
C ILE A 93 -7.68 17.63 7.59
N GLU A 94 -7.79 16.31 7.74
CA GLU A 94 -9.06 15.64 8.05
C GLU A 94 -9.72 16.17 9.33
N ILE A 95 -8.96 16.45 10.39
CA ILE A 95 -9.51 17.01 11.63
C ILE A 95 -10.22 18.36 11.43
N ALA A 96 -9.88 19.13 10.38
CA ALA A 96 -10.49 20.41 10.06
C ALA A 96 -11.54 20.31 8.93
N GLY A 97 -11.31 19.46 7.93
CA GLY A 97 -12.17 19.34 6.75
C GLY A 97 -13.25 18.26 6.85
N THR A 98 -12.94 17.15 7.51
CA THR A 98 -13.77 15.94 7.62
C THR A 98 -13.61 15.31 9.02
N PRO A 99 -14.01 16.02 10.10
CA PRO A 99 -13.77 15.60 11.48
C PRO A 99 -14.41 14.27 11.87
N GLU A 100 -15.35 13.76 11.07
CA GLU A 100 -15.96 12.44 11.18
C GLU A 100 -14.96 11.29 10.89
N GLY A 101 -13.79 11.59 10.33
CA GLY A 101 -12.76 10.58 9.97
C GLY A 101 -13.11 9.81 8.71
N VAL A 102 -13.93 10.41 7.83
CA VAL A 102 -14.36 9.83 6.56
C VAL A 102 -14.13 10.85 5.47
N VAL A 103 -13.66 10.42 4.32
CA VAL A 103 -13.57 11.25 3.11
C VAL A 103 -14.33 10.52 2.02
N CYS A 104 -15.56 10.94 1.71
CA CYS A 104 -16.51 10.37 0.73
C CYS A 104 -17.69 9.59 1.36
N LYS A 105 -18.19 8.53 0.71
CA LYS A 105 -19.54 7.98 0.93
C LYS A 105 -19.55 6.54 1.47
N PRO A 106 -19.31 6.31 2.77
CA PRO A 106 -19.40 4.98 3.38
C PRO A 106 -20.81 4.41 3.32
N THR A 107 -21.86 5.23 3.31
CA THR A 107 -23.25 4.76 3.33
C THR A 107 -23.62 3.93 2.10
N LEU A 108 -22.81 3.98 1.04
CA LEU A 108 -22.95 3.19 -0.18
C LEU A 108 -22.28 1.80 -0.09
N GLY A 109 -21.65 1.48 1.05
CA GLY A 109 -20.94 0.24 1.29
C GLY A 109 -21.81 -1.00 1.04
N ASP A 110 -21.29 -1.91 0.22
CA ASP A 110 -21.93 -3.18 -0.13
C ASP A 110 -20.90 -4.31 -0.11
N PRO A 111 -20.99 -5.26 0.84
CA PRO A 111 -20.02 -6.35 0.96
C PRO A 111 -19.97 -7.26 -0.28
N HIS A 112 -20.99 -7.26 -1.15
CA HIS A 112 -20.94 -8.01 -2.39
C HIS A 112 -19.89 -7.45 -3.36
N LYS A 113 -19.78 -6.12 -3.48
CA LYS A 113 -18.83 -5.44 -4.38
C LYS A 113 -17.38 -5.77 -4.00
N ALA A 114 -17.11 -6.01 -2.72
CA ALA A 114 -15.79 -6.24 -2.15
C ALA A 114 -15.14 -7.59 -2.56
N LYS A 115 -15.94 -8.60 -2.92
CA LYS A 115 -15.45 -9.97 -3.16
C LYS A 115 -14.39 -10.07 -4.24
N ARG A 116 -14.64 -9.42 -5.39
CA ARG A 116 -13.73 -9.45 -6.55
C ARG A 116 -12.40 -8.75 -6.27
N PRO A 117 -12.36 -7.49 -5.80
CA PRO A 117 -11.10 -6.85 -5.43
C PRO A 117 -10.37 -7.63 -4.35
N LEU A 118 -11.04 -8.13 -3.31
CA LEU A 118 -10.40 -8.93 -2.26
C LEU A 118 -9.71 -10.18 -2.83
N ALA A 119 -10.40 -10.93 -3.69
CA ALA A 119 -9.81 -12.10 -4.34
C ALA A 119 -8.59 -11.71 -5.19
N ALA A 120 -8.66 -10.59 -5.91
CA ALA A 120 -7.54 -10.08 -6.70
C ALA A 120 -6.35 -9.66 -5.83
N ILE A 121 -6.59 -8.99 -4.71
CA ILE A 121 -5.57 -8.57 -3.73
C ILE A 121 -4.82 -9.79 -3.23
N VAL A 122 -5.54 -10.78 -2.68
CA VAL A 122 -4.92 -11.99 -2.13
C VAL A 122 -4.18 -12.75 -3.23
N ARG A 123 -4.77 -12.88 -4.44
CA ARG A 123 -4.11 -13.58 -5.55
C ARG A 123 -2.82 -12.90 -5.99
N TYR A 124 -2.78 -11.58 -6.10
CA TYR A 124 -1.58 -10.85 -6.49
C TYR A 124 -0.49 -10.93 -5.41
N LEU A 125 -0.87 -10.73 -4.14
CA LEU A 125 0.09 -10.83 -3.04
C LEU A 125 0.68 -12.24 -2.94
N THR A 126 -0.14 -13.29 -3.07
CA THR A 126 0.34 -14.68 -3.11
C THR A 126 1.28 -14.91 -4.29
N LEU A 127 0.89 -14.50 -5.51
CA LEU A 127 1.74 -14.66 -6.70
C LEU A 127 3.12 -14.01 -6.49
N LEU A 128 3.13 -12.77 -6.02
CA LEU A 128 4.39 -12.05 -5.80
C LEU A 128 5.25 -12.72 -4.73
N ILE A 129 4.65 -13.18 -3.63
CA ILE A 129 5.37 -13.89 -2.57
C ILE A 129 5.95 -15.21 -3.10
N ASP A 130 5.16 -15.98 -3.85
CA ASP A 130 5.58 -17.25 -4.43
C ASP A 130 6.75 -17.06 -5.40
N GLU A 131 6.67 -16.07 -6.30
CA GLU A 131 7.76 -15.75 -7.24
C GLU A 131 9.03 -15.28 -6.52
N ILE A 132 8.89 -14.52 -5.42
CA ILE A 132 10.04 -14.12 -4.59
C ILE A 132 10.68 -15.34 -3.92
N LEU A 133 9.88 -16.26 -3.36
CA LEU A 133 10.37 -17.46 -2.69
C LEU A 133 10.96 -18.48 -3.66
N GLU A 134 10.45 -18.54 -4.90
CA GLU A 134 11.02 -19.34 -5.98
C GLU A 134 12.38 -18.80 -6.41
N ALA A 135 12.48 -17.48 -6.63
CA ALA A 135 13.75 -16.84 -7.03
C ALA A 135 14.79 -16.82 -5.89
N PHE A 136 14.33 -16.60 -4.65
CA PHE A 136 15.15 -16.47 -3.46
C PHE A 136 14.55 -17.28 -2.29
N PRO A 137 14.78 -18.61 -2.25
CA PRO A 137 14.35 -19.44 -1.13
C PRO A 137 14.91 -18.95 0.22
N PRO A 138 14.30 -19.34 1.36
CA PRO A 138 14.78 -18.94 2.68
C PRO A 138 16.29 -19.17 2.88
N GLY A 139 17.00 -18.14 3.34
CA GLY A 139 18.46 -18.16 3.50
C GLY A 139 19.24 -17.74 2.25
N THR A 140 18.56 -17.44 1.14
CA THR A 140 19.18 -16.85 -0.05
C THR A 140 18.74 -15.40 -0.24
N VAL A 141 19.56 -14.62 -0.92
CA VAL A 141 19.35 -13.19 -1.19
C VAL A 141 19.80 -12.89 -2.62
N PRO A 142 19.38 -11.76 -3.22
CA PRO A 142 19.92 -11.32 -4.50
C PRO A 142 21.45 -11.20 -4.47
N PRO A 143 22.14 -11.37 -5.61
CA PRO A 143 23.60 -11.30 -5.67
C PRO A 143 24.14 -9.99 -5.06
N THR A 144 24.93 -10.12 -4.00
CA THR A 144 25.40 -9.00 -3.16
C THR A 144 25.99 -7.85 -3.99
N GLU A 145 26.88 -8.16 -4.91
CA GLU A 145 27.62 -7.18 -5.71
C GLU A 145 26.76 -6.50 -6.78
N MET A 146 25.56 -7.04 -7.07
CA MET A 146 24.61 -6.44 -8.03
C MET A 146 23.62 -5.48 -7.37
N VAL A 147 23.36 -5.64 -6.07
CA VAL A 147 22.33 -4.86 -5.34
C VAL A 147 22.87 -4.04 -4.17
N THR A 148 24.17 -4.13 -3.90
CA THR A 148 24.87 -3.37 -2.87
C THR A 148 26.19 -2.82 -3.39
N LEU A 149 26.83 -1.95 -2.60
CA LEU A 149 28.21 -1.47 -2.86
C LEU A 149 29.27 -2.33 -2.15
N ARG A 150 28.96 -3.59 -1.82
CA ARG A 150 29.79 -4.47 -0.98
C ARG A 150 30.11 -5.75 -1.72
N SER A 151 31.21 -6.40 -1.32
CA SER A 151 31.56 -7.73 -1.80
C SER A 151 30.82 -8.81 -1.03
N GLU A 152 30.68 -9.99 -1.64
CA GLU A 152 30.11 -11.16 -0.97
C GLU A 152 30.88 -11.51 0.32
N GLU A 153 32.22 -11.48 0.26
CA GLU A 153 33.10 -11.74 1.42
C GLU A 153 32.86 -10.79 2.59
N GLU A 154 32.70 -9.48 2.31
CA GLU A 154 32.40 -8.49 3.35
C GLU A 154 31.05 -8.80 4.03
N MET A 155 30.10 -9.32 3.26
CA MET A 155 28.73 -9.49 3.72
C MET A 155 28.44 -10.80 4.43
N LYS A 156 29.25 -11.85 4.20
CA LYS A 156 29.14 -13.17 4.87
C LYS A 156 28.81 -13.11 6.37
N PRO A 157 29.52 -12.35 7.23
CA PRO A 157 29.22 -12.34 8.66
C PRO A 157 27.88 -11.69 9.01
N TYR A 158 27.36 -10.78 8.18
CA TYR A 158 26.10 -10.06 8.45
C TYR A 158 24.86 -10.79 7.92
N LEU A 159 25.04 -11.77 7.04
CA LEU A 159 23.96 -12.63 6.51
C LEU A 159 23.80 -13.95 7.29
N LYS A 160 24.63 -14.17 8.31
CA LYS A 160 24.48 -15.33 9.21
C LYS A 160 23.25 -15.20 10.10
N GLU A 161 22.80 -16.34 10.62
CA GLU A 161 21.76 -16.38 11.66
C GLU A 161 22.19 -15.50 12.86
N PRO A 162 21.29 -14.64 13.38
CA PRO A 162 21.58 -13.81 14.54
C PRO A 162 22.16 -14.61 15.72
N MET A 163 23.21 -14.09 16.35
CA MET A 163 23.93 -14.69 17.49
C MET A 163 24.71 -15.99 17.21
N SER A 164 24.71 -16.51 15.98
CA SER A 164 25.57 -17.65 15.60
C SER A 164 27.07 -17.28 15.60
N PRO A 165 27.99 -18.27 15.69
CA PRO A 165 29.42 -18.02 15.62
C PRO A 165 29.87 -17.26 14.36
N GLY A 166 30.50 -16.10 14.58
CA GLY A 166 30.99 -15.21 13.52
C GLY A 166 29.91 -14.36 12.85
N TRP A 167 28.67 -14.34 13.38
CA TRP A 167 27.67 -13.36 13.02
C TRP A 167 28.08 -11.94 13.45
N LYS A 168 27.68 -10.94 12.67
CA LYS A 168 27.80 -9.52 13.02
C LYS A 168 26.46 -8.82 12.85
N THR A 169 26.15 -7.91 13.79
CA THR A 169 24.97 -7.06 13.69
C THR A 169 25.05 -6.13 12.48
N VAL A 170 23.94 -5.99 11.75
CA VAL A 170 23.82 -5.09 10.58
C VAL A 170 24.01 -3.62 10.95
N TYR A 171 23.77 -3.25 12.21
CA TYR A 171 24.05 -1.91 12.73
C TYR A 171 25.55 -1.60 12.84
N GLY A 172 26.41 -2.63 12.80
CA GLY A 172 27.85 -2.52 12.78
C GLY A 172 28.44 -2.38 11.37
N LEU A 173 27.61 -2.22 10.34
CA LEU A 173 28.09 -2.01 8.97
C LEU A 173 28.74 -0.63 8.84
N PRO A 174 29.99 -0.53 8.37
CA PRO A 174 30.63 0.76 8.11
C PRO A 174 29.78 1.56 7.12
N LYS A 175 29.51 2.83 7.39
CA LYS A 175 28.76 3.67 6.45
C LYS A 175 29.55 3.82 5.13
N ILE A 176 28.87 3.62 4.00
CA ILE A 176 29.39 3.90 2.66
C ILE A 176 28.50 4.97 2.04
N GLY A 177 29.10 6.05 1.54
CA GLY A 177 28.39 7.20 0.98
C GLY A 177 28.43 8.44 1.87
N GLN A 178 27.71 9.49 1.47
CA GLN A 178 27.67 10.76 2.20
C GLN A 178 26.96 10.63 3.55
N GLN A 179 27.50 11.35 4.54
CA GLN A 179 26.89 11.54 5.87
C GLN A 179 25.99 12.76 5.86
#